data_AF-A0A929WEE0-F1
#
_entry.id   AF-A0A929WEE0-F1
#
_cell.length_a   1.000
_cell.length_b   1.000
_cell.length_c   1.000
_cell.angle_alpha   90.00
_cell.angle_beta   90.00
_cell.angle_gamma   90.00
#
_symmetry.space_group_name_H-M   'P 1'
#
loop_
_entity.id
_entity.type
_entity.pdbx_description
1 polymer ?
#
loop_
_entity_poly.entity_id
_entity_poly.type
_entity_poly.pdbx_seq_one_letter_code
_entity_poly.pdbx_strand_id
1 'polypeptide(L)'
;LMDEGVAQLFVNEFNGRKIIGTVGQLQFEVIQYRLENEYGAKCRWEPIHLFKACWIESDDPAELEQFKKRKYQYMAKDREGRDVFLADSGYVLQMAQQDFKHIRFHFTSEF
;
A
#
# COMPACT_ATOMS: atom_id res chain seq x y z
N LEU A 1 15.54 -7.47 -4.31
CA LEU A 1 14.30 -7.20 -5.07
C LEU A 1 13.62 -5.89 -4.66
N MET A 2 13.09 -5.77 -3.43
CA MET A 2 12.37 -4.56 -3.03
C MET A 2 13.32 -3.36 -2.78
N ASP A 3 14.56 -3.61 -2.35
CA ASP A 3 15.60 -2.57 -2.15
C ASP A 3 16.16 -2.00 -3.46
N GLU A 4 15.79 -2.60 -4.60
CA GLU A 4 16.26 -2.18 -5.93
C GLU A 4 15.27 -1.23 -6.61
N GLY A 5 14.23 -0.77 -5.89
CA GLY A 5 13.23 0.17 -6.40
C GLY A 5 12.26 -0.42 -7.44
N VAL A 6 12.32 -1.73 -7.67
CA VAL A 6 11.56 -2.42 -8.72
C VAL A 6 10.07 -2.54 -8.38
N ALA A 7 9.75 -2.63 -7.09
CA ALA A 7 8.38 -2.70 -6.59
C ALA A 7 8.29 -2.23 -5.14
N GLN A 8 7.06 -1.90 -4.73
CA GLN A 8 6.71 -1.58 -3.36
C GLN A 8 6.06 -2.79 -2.68
N LEU A 9 6.41 -3.02 -1.42
CA LEU A 9 5.77 -4.03 -0.58
C LEU A 9 4.94 -3.32 0.50
N PHE A 10 3.67 -3.69 0.55
CA PHE A 10 2.75 -3.29 1.60
C PHE A 10 2.27 -4.53 2.37
N VAL A 11 2.04 -4.39 3.66
CA VAL A 11 1.49 -5.44 4.51
C VAL A 11 0.17 -4.93 5.07
N ASN A 12 -0.93 -5.57 4.69
CA ASN A 12 -2.25 -5.20 5.17
C ASN A 12 -2.37 -5.48 6.68
N GLU A 13 -2.79 -4.47 7.45
CA GLU A 13 -2.87 -4.58 8.92
C GLU A 13 -4.01 -5.49 9.40
N PHE A 14 -5.07 -5.62 8.60
CA PHE A 14 -6.24 -6.43 8.96
C PHE A 14 -5.98 -7.94 8.86
N ASN A 15 -5.21 -8.40 7.86
CA ASN A 15 -5.04 -9.83 7.59
C ASN A 15 -3.59 -10.28 7.35
N GLY A 16 -2.61 -9.37 7.46
CA GLY A 16 -1.19 -9.67 7.25
C GLY A 16 -0.82 -10.02 5.81
N ARG A 17 -1.73 -9.85 4.84
CA ARG A 17 -1.44 -10.15 3.43
C ARG A 17 -0.36 -9.18 2.91
N LYS A 18 0.64 -9.77 2.25
CA LYS A 18 1.66 -9.04 1.51
C LYS A 18 1.11 -8.64 0.15
N ILE A 19 1.18 -7.35 -0.15
CA ILE A 19 0.70 -6.73 -1.37
C ILE A 19 1.90 -6.14 -2.09
N ILE A 20 2.08 -6.50 -3.36
CA ILE A 20 3.16 -5.96 -4.19
C ILE A 20 2.54 -4.95 -5.16
N GLY A 21 3.04 -3.71 -5.12
CA GLY A 21 2.69 -2.64 -6.04
C GLY A 21 3.82 -2.39 -7.03
N THR A 22 3.49 -2.34 -8.33
CA THR A 22 4.44 -2.02 -9.39
C THR A 22 3.87 -0.92 -10.30
N VAL A 23 4.75 -0.19 -10.98
CA VAL A 23 4.33 0.82 -11.99
C VAL A 23 3.84 0.15 -13.28
N GLY A 24 4.32 -1.06 -13.58
CA GLY A 24 3.95 -1.80 -14.79
C GLY A 24 3.89 -3.31 -14.56
N GLN A 25 3.07 -3.99 -15.37
CA GLN A 25 2.80 -5.42 -15.24
C GLN A 25 4.05 -6.30 -15.36
N LEU A 26 4.98 -5.94 -16.25
CA LEU A 26 6.22 -6.69 -16.49
C LEU A 26 7.03 -6.90 -15.20
N GLN A 27 6.94 -5.98 -14.25
CA GLN A 27 7.68 -6.10 -12.98
C GLN A 27 7.23 -7.30 -12.15
N PHE A 28 5.97 -7.74 -12.24
CA PHE A 28 5.53 -8.96 -11.57
C PHE A 28 6.21 -10.21 -12.13
N GLU A 29 6.38 -10.27 -13.45
CA GLU A 29 7.06 -11.37 -14.14
C GLU A 29 8.55 -11.40 -13.79
N VAL A 30 9.20 -10.23 -13.78
CA VAL A 30 10.61 -10.09 -13.38
C VAL A 30 10.82 -10.54 -11.93
N ILE A 31 9.96 -10.13 -11.00
CA ILE A 31 10.05 -10.53 -9.59
C ILE A 31 9.87 -12.04 -9.44
N GLN A 32 8.87 -12.62 -10.11
CA GLN A 32 8.63 -14.06 -10.06
C GLN A 32 9.82 -14.84 -10.61
N TYR A 33 10.36 -14.44 -11.76
CA TYR A 33 11.55 -15.05 -12.36
C TYR A 33 12.76 -14.99 -11.43
N ARG A 34 13.01 -13.82 -10.81
CA ARG A 34 14.16 -13.66 -9.91
C ARG A 34 13.99 -14.43 -8.61
N LEU A 35 12.80 -14.46 -8.02
CA LEU A 35 12.52 -15.29 -6.84
C LEU A 35 12.84 -16.76 -7.09
N GLU A 36 12.44 -17.29 -8.25
CA GLU A 36 12.68 -18.69 -8.58
C GLU A 36 14.15 -18.98 -8.90
N ASN A 37 14.81 -18.13 -9.69
CA ASN A 37 16.18 -18.41 -10.16
C ASN A 37 17.28 -17.99 -9.18
N GLU A 38 17.12 -16.89 -8.43
CA GLU A 38 18.13 -16.42 -7.47
C GLU A 38 17.94 -17.03 -6.09
N TYR A 39 16.70 -17.33 -5.69
CA TYR A 39 16.37 -17.75 -4.33
C TYR A 39 15.70 -19.13 -4.25
N GLY A 40 15.40 -19.80 -5.37
CA GLY A 40 14.69 -21.07 -5.39
C GLY A 40 13.24 -20.99 -4.89
N ALA A 41 12.70 -19.78 -4.77
CA ALA A 41 11.40 -19.51 -4.15
C ALA A 41 10.31 -19.35 -5.22
N LYS A 42 9.24 -20.15 -5.10
CA LYS A 42 8.07 -20.02 -5.98
C LYS A 42 7.05 -19.06 -5.37
N CYS A 43 6.47 -18.20 -6.20
CA CYS A 43 5.37 -17.33 -5.82
C CYS A 43 4.22 -17.42 -6.83
N ARG A 44 3.02 -17.06 -6.38
CA ARG A 44 1.84 -16.89 -7.22
C ARG A 44 1.22 -15.54 -6.92
N TRP A 45 0.80 -14.84 -7.97
CA TRP A 45 0.09 -13.58 -7.85
C TRP A 45 -1.42 -13.83 -7.76
N GLU A 46 -2.08 -13.12 -6.85
CA GLU A 46 -3.54 -13.05 -6.77
C GLU A 46 -3.95 -11.60 -7.00
N PRO A 47 -4.85 -11.32 -7.96
CA PRO A 47 -5.28 -9.97 -8.23
C PRO A 47 -6.06 -9.41 -7.03
N ILE A 48 -5.84 -8.12 -6.75
CA ILE A 48 -6.61 -7.37 -5.76
C ILE A 48 -7.30 -6.20 -6.45
N HIS A 49 -8.54 -5.93 -6.04
CA HIS A 49 -9.29 -4.78 -6.54
C HIS A 49 -8.94 -3.56 -5.69
N LEU A 50 -7.97 -2.77 -6.17
CA LEU A 50 -7.61 -1.48 -5.60
C LEU A 50 -7.64 -0.41 -6.68
N PHE A 51 -8.11 0.78 -6.30
CA PHE A 51 -8.03 1.97 -7.13
C PHE A 51 -6.67 2.66 -6.95
N LYS A 52 -6.26 2.89 -5.69
CA LYS A 52 -5.00 3.59 -5.40
C LYS A 52 -4.48 3.27 -4.01
N ALA A 53 -3.16 3.19 -3.88
CA ALA A 53 -2.46 3.23 -2.60
C ALA A 53 -1.88 4.64 -2.39
N CYS A 54 -1.99 5.17 -1.18
CA CYS A 54 -1.41 6.46 -0.81
C CYS A 54 -0.92 6.41 0.63
N TRP A 55 0.22 7.04 0.88
CA TRP A 55 0.70 7.21 2.24
C TRP A 55 -0.11 8.31 2.94
N ILE A 56 -0.30 8.15 4.24
CA ILE A 56 -1.04 9.11 5.04
C ILE A 56 -0.20 9.60 6.22
N GLU A 57 -0.32 10.89 6.50
CA GLU A 57 0.22 11.52 7.70
C GLU A 57 -0.72 12.60 8.18
N SER A 58 -0.56 13.03 9.43
CA SER A 58 -1.35 14.09 10.04
C SER A 58 -0.54 14.70 11.19
N ASP A 59 -0.67 16.01 11.36
CA ASP A 59 -0.16 16.69 12.56
C ASP A 59 -1.11 16.51 13.76
N ASP A 60 -2.33 16.02 13.51
CA ASP A 60 -3.29 15.58 14.51
C ASP A 60 -3.27 14.04 14.65
N PRO A 61 -2.60 13.50 15.69
CA PRO A 61 -2.51 12.05 15.89
C PRO A 61 -3.85 11.43 16.30
N ALA A 62 -4.77 12.19 16.89
CA ALA A 62 -6.07 11.67 17.29
C ALA A 62 -6.97 11.44 16.06
N GLU A 63 -6.97 12.38 15.11
CA GLU A 63 -7.68 12.22 13.83
C GLU A 63 -7.09 11.07 13.01
N LEU A 64 -5.76 10.93 12.97
CA LEU A 64 -5.09 9.82 12.27
C LEU A 64 -5.48 8.46 12.86
N GLU A 65 -5.47 8.31 14.18
CA GLU A 65 -5.88 7.07 14.84
C GLU A 65 -7.37 6.78 14.62
N GLN A 66 -8.24 7.79 14.59
CA GLN A 66 -9.64 7.63 14.24
C GLN A 66 -9.81 7.15 12.80
N PHE A 67 -9.06 7.72 11.86
CA PHE A 67 -9.05 7.29 10.46
C PHE A 67 -8.63 5.83 10.32
N LYS A 68 -7.51 5.45 10.94
CA LYS A 68 -6.99 4.07 10.93
C LYS A 68 -8.01 3.09 11.52
N LYS A 69 -8.69 3.44 12.61
CA LYS A 69 -9.76 2.61 13.19
C LYS A 69 -10.95 2.48 12.23
N ARG A 70 -11.40 3.57 11.61
CA ARG A 70 -12.57 3.57 10.70
C ARG A 70 -12.26 2.85 9.38
N LYS A 71 -11.01 2.90 8.93
CA LYS A 71 -10.54 2.32 7.65
C LYS A 71 -9.66 1.09 7.83
N TYR A 72 -9.72 0.44 9.00
CA TYR A 72 -8.81 -0.64 9.40
C TYR A 72 -8.58 -1.74 8.34
N GLN A 73 -9.64 -2.16 7.64
CA GLN A 73 -9.56 -3.17 6.58
C GLN A 73 -8.71 -2.75 5.36
N TYR A 74 -8.58 -1.45 5.15
CA TYR A 74 -7.89 -0.81 4.05
C TYR A 74 -6.58 -0.16 4.49
N MET A 75 -6.15 -0.38 5.74
CA MET A 75 -4.86 0.07 6.22
C MET A 75 -3.78 -0.98 5.93
N ALA A 76 -2.64 -0.49 5.51
CA ALA A 76 -1.43 -1.26 5.33
C ALA A 76 -0.22 -0.48 5.84
N LYS A 77 0.86 -1.20 6.06
CA LYS A 77 2.18 -0.64 6.33
C LYS A 77 3.10 -0.89 5.16
N ASP A 78 3.89 0.12 4.78
CA ASP A 78 5.01 -0.12 3.89
C ASP A 78 6.19 -0.78 4.62
N ARG A 79 7.31 -0.99 3.91
CA ARG A 79 8.52 -1.60 4.49
C ARG A 79 9.16 -0.78 5.61
N GLU A 80 8.92 0.53 5.64
CA GLU A 80 9.44 1.45 6.64
C GLU A 80 8.47 1.64 7.82
N GLY A 81 7.31 0.97 7.79
CA GLY A 81 6.29 1.08 8.83
C GLY A 81 5.38 2.30 8.69
N ARG A 82 5.46 3.02 7.56
CA ARG A 82 4.59 4.17 7.26
C ARG A 82 3.17 3.70 6.96
N ASP A 83 2.19 4.49 7.40
CA ASP A 83 0.77 4.21 7.17
C ASP A 83 0.42 4.41 5.70
N VAL A 84 -0.22 3.39 5.11
CA VAL A 84 -0.68 3.38 3.72
C VAL A 84 -2.17 3.07 3.69
N PHE A 85 -2.93 3.96 3.08
CA PHE A 85 -4.34 3.75 2.79
C PHE A 85 -4.53 3.13 1.40
N LEU A 86 -5.20 1.99 1.37
CA LEU A 86 -5.51 1.21 0.16
C LEU A 86 -6.95 1.50 -0.29
N ALA A 87 -7.16 2.57 -1.06
CA ALA A 87 -8.47 2.94 -1.57
C ALA A 87 -8.95 1.94 -2.64
N ASP A 88 -10.15 1.39 -2.46
CA ASP A 88 -10.81 0.47 -3.40
C ASP A 88 -11.46 1.20 -4.59
N SER A 89 -11.79 2.48 -4.43
CA SER A 89 -12.43 3.30 -5.44
C SER A 89 -12.03 4.78 -5.32
N GLY A 90 -12.16 5.54 -6.42
CA GLY A 90 -11.92 6.98 -6.41
C GLY A 90 -12.89 7.74 -5.51
N TYR A 91 -14.14 7.27 -5.40
CA TYR A 91 -15.14 7.85 -4.50
C TYR A 91 -14.74 7.70 -3.02
N VAL A 92 -14.28 6.52 -2.62
CA VAL A 92 -13.82 6.28 -1.24
C VAL A 92 -12.62 7.14 -0.89
N LEU A 93 -11.67 7.32 -1.82
CA LEU A 93 -10.54 8.22 -1.64
C LEU A 93 -10.99 9.67 -1.47
N GLN A 94 -11.90 10.15 -2.33
CA GLN A 94 -12.41 11.51 -2.26
C GLN A 94 -13.17 11.77 -0.94
N MET A 95 -14.02 10.83 -0.52
CA MET A 95 -14.75 10.93 0.73
C MET A 95 -13.80 10.92 1.95
N ALA A 96 -12.75 10.10 1.93
CA ALA A 96 -11.72 10.10 2.95
C ALA A 96 -11.04 11.48 3.08
N GLN A 97 -10.68 12.10 1.96
CA GLN A 97 -10.07 13.44 1.94
C GLN A 97 -11.04 14.55 2.41
N GLN A 98 -12.34 14.37 2.22
CA GLN A 98 -13.37 15.33 2.67
C GLN A 98 -13.70 15.20 4.16
N ASP A 99 -13.82 13.96 4.65
CA ASP A 99 -14.17 13.63 6.04
C ASP A 99 -13.00 13.92 7.01
N PHE A 100 -11.76 13.77 6.55
CA PHE A 100 -10.55 13.88 7.39
C PHE A 100 -9.61 14.94 6.83
N LYS A 101 -9.84 16.19 7.21
CA LYS A 101 -9.19 17.35 6.60
C LYS A 101 -7.77 17.61 7.12
N HIS A 102 -7.39 17.06 8.27
CA HIS A 102 -6.04 17.20 8.80
C HIS A 102 -5.12 16.05 8.35
N ILE A 103 -5.67 15.04 7.66
CA ILE A 103 -4.90 13.97 7.04
C ILE A 103 -4.41 14.41 5.66
N ARG A 104 -3.10 14.34 5.47
CA ARG A 104 -2.44 14.52 4.17
C ARG A 104 -2.29 13.16 3.50
N PHE A 105 -2.60 13.12 2.20
CA PHE A 105 -2.54 11.93 1.37
C PHE A 105 -1.45 12.11 0.32
N HIS A 106 -0.40 11.30 0.41
CA HIS A 106 0.76 11.34 -0.46
C HIS A 106 0.70 10.22 -1.48
N PHE A 107 0.91 10.56 -2.75
CA PHE A 107 0.85 9.62 -3.87
C PHE A 107 2.22 9.18 -4.37
N THR A 108 3.28 9.77 -3.80
CA THR A 108 4.68 9.45 -4.03
C THR A 108 5.28 9.01 -2.71
N SER A 109 6.27 8.12 -2.74
CA SER A 109 6.98 7.66 -1.54
C SER A 109 7.99 8.67 -1.01
N GLU A 110 8.36 9.65 -1.84
CA GLU A 110 9.15 10.82 -1.49
C GLU A 110 8.18 11.91 -1.03
N PHE A 111 7.94 11.97 0.28
CA PHE A 111 7.13 13.00 0.92
C PHE A 111 7.64 13.30 2.33
#